data_AF-A0A497FS85-F1
#
_entry.id   AF-A0A497FS85-F1
#
_cell.length_a   1.000
_cell.length_b   1.000
_cell.length_c   1.000
_cell.angle_alpha   90.00
_cell.angle_beta   90.00
_cell.angle_gamma   90.00
#
_symmetry.space_group_name_H-M   'P 1'
#
loop_
_entity.id
_entity.type
_entity.pdbx_description
1 polymer ?
#
loop_
_entity_poly.entity_id
_entity_poly.type
_entity_poly.pdbx_seq_one_letter_code
_entity_poly.pdbx_strand_id
1 'polypeptide(L)' 'MEKTRKGRKREYVNIPIPRPLYERLAKALEDSGYRSPTEYIIFLIRKNLPDLESKEVERRLRALGYLP' A
#
# COMPACT_ATOMS: atom_id res chain seq x y z
N MET A 1 37.38 14.95 -9.22
CA MET A 1 36.52 13.96 -9.90
C MET A 1 35.31 13.69 -9.04
N GLU A 2 34.14 14.09 -9.53
CA GLU A 2 32.85 14.14 -8.85
C GLU A 2 32.28 12.72 -8.67
N LYS A 3 32.11 12.29 -7.41
CA LYS A 3 31.46 11.01 -7.09
C LYS A 3 29.96 11.17 -7.33
N THR A 4 29.49 10.70 -8.49
CA THR A 4 28.08 10.72 -8.89
C THR A 4 27.24 9.98 -7.85
N ARG A 5 26.34 10.70 -7.16
CA ARG A 5 25.33 10.13 -6.26
C ARG A 5 24.34 9.32 -7.10
N LYS A 6 24.61 8.04 -7.32
CA LYS A 6 23.69 7.10 -7.97
C LYS A 6 22.49 6.91 -7.03
N GLY A 7 21.45 7.71 -7.20
CA GLY A 7 20.20 7.57 -6.45
C GLY A 7 19.64 6.15 -6.65
N ARG A 8 19.32 5.44 -5.56
CA ARG A 8 18.73 4.11 -5.64
C ARG A 8 17.45 4.20 -6.47
N LYS A 9 17.45 3.55 -7.64
CA LYS A 9 16.26 3.44 -8.50
C LYS A 9 15.20 2.68 -7.72
N ARG A 10 14.01 3.27 -7.55
CA ARG A 10 12.89 2.57 -6.92
C ARG A 10 12.35 1.55 -7.91
N GLU A 11 12.30 0.30 -7.48
CA GLU A 11 11.69 -0.79 -8.24
C GLU A 11 10.20 -0.86 -7.87
N TYR A 12 9.36 -1.07 -8.90
CA TYR A 12 7.92 -1.18 -8.75
C TYR A 12 7.45 -2.51 -9.32
N VAL A 13 6.39 -3.05 -8.74
CA VAL A 13 5.73 -4.27 -9.18
C VAL A 13 4.32 -3.95 -9.68
N ASN A 14 3.82 -4.73 -10.64
CA ASN A 14 2.44 -4.62 -11.11
C ASN A 14 1.53 -5.56 -10.30
N ILE A 15 0.41 -5.03 -9.82
CA ILE A 15 -0.62 -5.81 -9.11
C ILE A 15 -1.86 -5.82 -10.00
N PRO A 16 -2.31 -6.98 -10.51
CA PRO A 16 -3.56 -7.05 -11.26
C PRO A 16 -4.73 -6.78 -10.29
N ILE A 17 -5.52 -5.75 -10.58
CA ILE A 17 -6.72 -5.38 -9.81
C ILE A 17 -7.91 -5.42 -10.78
N PRO A 18 -9.03 -6.08 -10.42
CA PRO A 18 -10.24 -6.02 -11.23
C PRO A 18 -10.65 -4.58 -11.52
N ARG A 19 -10.83 -4.24 -12.81
CA ARG A 19 -11.16 -2.87 -13.23
C ARG A 19 -12.32 -2.25 -12.45
N PRO A 20 -13.46 -2.95 -12.22
CA PRO A 20 -14.57 -2.35 -11.46
C PRO A 20 -14.19 -1.97 -10.03
N LEU A 21 -13.28 -2.70 -9.40
CA LEU A 21 -12.81 -2.40 -8.06
C LEU A 21 -11.93 -1.15 -8.05
N TYR A 22 -11.02 -1.05 -9.02
CA TYR A 22 -10.14 0.11 -9.16
C TYR A 22 -10.94 1.40 -9.45
N GLU A 23 -11.92 1.33 -10.35
CA GLU A 23 -12.77 2.48 -10.69
C GLU A 23 -13.63 2.94 -9.51
N ARG A 24 -14.20 2.00 -8.75
CA ARG A 24 -14.92 2.33 -7.52
C ARG A 24 -14.02 3.01 -6.49
N LEU A 25 -12.78 2.54 -6.35
CA LEU A 25 -11.80 3.18 -5.48
C LEU A 25 -11.44 4.58 -5.98
N ALA A 26 -11.19 4.75 -7.27
CA ALA A 26 -10.87 6.05 -7.86
C ALA A 26 -11.98 7.06 -7.61
N LYS A 27 -13.23 6.68 -7.86
CA LYS A 27 -14.40 7.53 -7.62
C LYS A 27 -14.54 7.91 -6.14
N ALA A 28 -14.32 6.97 -5.23
CA ALA A 28 -14.36 7.24 -3.79
C ALA A 28 -13.26 8.20 -3.31
N LEU A 29 -12.19 8.37 -4.08
CA LEU A 29 -11.04 9.20 -3.74
C LEU A 29 -11.08 10.61 -4.35
N GLU A 30 -12.04 10.95 -5.20
CA GLU A 30 -12.09 12.24 -5.93
C GLU A 30 -11.95 13.47 -5.01
N ASP A 31 -12.51 13.43 -3.81
CA ASP A 31 -12.47 14.53 -2.82
C ASP A 31 -11.60 14.24 -1.59
N SER A 32 -10.78 13.18 -1.64
CA SER A 32 -10.06 12.65 -0.47
C SER A 32 -8.68 13.26 -0.22
N GLY A 33 -8.19 14.11 -1.12
CA GLY A 33 -6.85 14.71 -1.07
C GLY A 33 -5.71 13.79 -1.55
N TYR A 34 -5.99 12.53 -1.89
CA TYR A 34 -5.02 11.64 -2.53
C TYR A 34 -4.87 11.97 -4.02
N ARG A 35 -3.62 11.94 -4.53
CA ARG A 35 -3.33 12.26 -5.93
C ARG A 35 -3.65 11.12 -6.90
N SER A 36 -3.76 9.90 -6.38
CA SER A 36 -4.13 8.72 -7.17
C SER A 36 -4.58 7.56 -6.28
N PRO A 37 -5.33 6.60 -6.84
CA PRO A 37 -5.61 5.33 -6.16
C PRO A 37 -4.33 4.57 -5.75
N THR A 38 -3.27 4.66 -6.56
CA THR A 38 -1.98 4.04 -6.26
C THR A 38 -1.34 4.60 -5.00
N GLU A 39 -1.38 5.92 -4.81
CA GLU A 39 -0.87 6.56 -3.58
C GLU A 39 -1.64 6.07 -2.35
N TYR A 40 -2.97 5.95 -2.46
CA TYR A 40 -3.81 5.41 -1.40
C TYR A 40 -3.51 3.94 -1.08
N ILE A 41 -3.34 3.09 -2.10
CA ILE A 41 -2.97 1.68 -1.91
C ILE A 41 -1.61 1.57 -1.21
N ILE A 42 -0.61 2.37 -1.61
CA ILE A 42 0.70 2.40 -0.96
C ILE A 42 0.56 2.83 0.51
N PHE A 43 -0.26 3.85 0.79
CA PHE A 43 -0.55 4.27 2.15
C PHE A 43 -1.19 3.14 2.98
N LEU A 44 -2.19 2.45 2.44
CA LEU A 44 -2.83 1.33 3.12
C LEU A 44 -1.85 0.20 3.44
N ILE A 45 -0.98 -0.16 2.48
CA ILE A 45 0.05 -1.17 2.71
C ILE A 45 0.96 -0.73 3.86
N ARG A 46 1.49 0.50 3.81
CA ARG A 46 2.36 1.03 4.87
C ARG A 46 1.69 1.08 6.24
N LYS A 47 0.39 1.38 6.28
CA LYS A 47 -0.39 1.45 7.50
C LYS A 47 -0.57 0.06 8.15
N ASN A 48 -0.88 -0.96 7.35
CA ASN A 48 -1.25 -2.29 7.86
C ASN A 48 -0.06 -3.28 7.94
N LEU A 49 1.03 -3.04 7.19
CA LEU A 49 2.19 -3.92 7.18
C LEU A 49 2.80 -4.17 8.58
N PRO A 50 2.94 -3.18 9.47
CA PRO A 50 3.47 -3.42 10.82
C PRO A 50 2.66 -4.42 11.64
N ASP A 51 1.34 -4.45 11.46
CA ASP A 51 0.47 -5.40 12.17
C ASP A 51 0.61 -6.81 11.59
N LEU A 52 0.78 -6.91 10.27
CA LEU A 52 1.06 -8.19 9.58
C LEU A 52 2.44 -8.77 9.94
N GLU A 53 3.43 -7.91 10.17
CA GLU A 53 4.79 -8.27 10.60
C GLU A 53 4.93 -8.47 12.12
N SER A 54 3.84 -8.28 12.88
CA SER A 54 3.85 -8.42 14.33
C SER A 54 4.28 -9.84 14.75
N LYS A 55 5.19 -9.92 15.73
CA LYS A 55 5.57 -11.18 16.39
C LYS A 55 4.51 -11.68 17.37
N GLU A 56 3.62 -10.79 17.81
CA GLU A 56 2.48 -11.17 18.65
C GLU A 56 1.41 -11.82 17.77
N VAL A 57 1.11 -13.10 18.06
CA VAL A 57 0.23 -13.97 17.26
C VAL A 57 -1.17 -13.37 17.14
N GLU A 58 -1.72 -12.89 18.24
CA GLU A 58 -3.09 -12.36 18.29
C GLU A 58 -3.26 -11.14 17.38
N ARG A 59 -2.35 -10.17 17.49
CA ARG A 59 -2.32 -8.98 16.63
C ARG A 59 -2.15 -9.32 15.15
N ARG A 60 -1.28 -10.28 14.83
CA ARG A 60 -1.08 -10.73 13.45
C ARG A 60 -2.33 -11.43 12.89
N LEU A 61 -2.98 -12.29 13.68
CA LEU A 61 -4.20 -12.98 13.27
C LEU A 61 -5.37 -12.02 13.04
N ARG A 62 -5.52 -10.98 13.88
CA ARG A 62 -6.47 -9.88 13.63
C ARG A 62 -6.20 -9.16 12.32
N ALA A 63 -4.94 -8.78 12.07
CA ALA A 63 -4.56 -8.08 10.84
C ALA A 63 -4.81 -8.90 9.56
N LEU A 64 -4.70 -10.23 9.67
CA LEU A 64 -5.02 -11.17 8.59
C LEU A 64 -6.52 -11.46 8.44
N GLY A 65 -7.36 -10.98 9.37
CA GLY A 65 -8.81 -11.20 9.37
C GLY A 65 -9.25 -12.56 9.93
N TYR A 66 -8.38 -13.28 10.63
CA TYR A 66 -8.75 -14.55 11.29
C TYR A 66 -9.43 -14.35 12.64
N LEU A 67 -9.23 -13.19 13.27
CA LEU A 67 -9.85 -12.82 14.54
C LEU A 67 -10.64 -11.52 14.35
N PRO A 68 -11.87 -11.44 14.91
CA PRO A 68 -12.69 -10.23 14.88
C PRO A 68 -12.14 -9.09 15.75
#